data_AF-A0A178UFR0-F1
#
_entry.id   AF-A0A178UFR0-F1
#
_cell.length_a   1.000
_cell.length_b   1.000
_cell.length_c   1.000
_cell.angle_alpha   90.00
_cell.angle_beta   90.00
_cell.angle_gamma   90.00
#
_symmetry.space_group_name_H-M   'P 1'
#
loop_
_entity.id
_entity.type
_entity.pdbx_description
1 polymer ?
#
loop_
_entity_poly.entity_id
_entity_poly.type
_entity_poly.pdbx_seq_one_letter_code
_entity_poly.pdbx_strand_id
1 'polypeptide(L)'
;MTKDDKLEDKNRVVSTSIALSVSFLICKAAITLTTLFKIQGVMLPAVTAITIVLATSFPDFFNSLAPSAETISLILMQVFFTILGATGSVWNVINTAPSIFLFAAIQVMVHLAVTLVLGKLFCIDMKLLLLASNANIGGPTTACAMATAKGWTSLVVPGILSGVFGVSIATFLGIGCGVFVLKRL
;
A
#
# COMPACT_ATOMS: atom_id res chain seq x y z
N MET A 1 -16.63 29.47 17.58
CA MET A 1 -16.50 28.02 17.79
C MET A 1 -17.70 27.57 18.60
N THR A 2 -18.66 27.00 17.90
CA THR A 2 -20.01 26.68 18.38
C THR A 2 -20.00 25.39 19.21
N LYS A 3 -21.05 25.13 20.00
CA LYS A 3 -21.15 23.92 20.84
C LYS A 3 -21.09 22.64 19.98
N ASP A 4 -21.60 22.72 18.75
CA ASP A 4 -21.61 21.64 17.78
C ASP A 4 -20.20 21.36 17.22
N ASP A 5 -19.38 22.39 16.93
CA ASP A 5 -17.98 22.23 16.50
C ASP A 5 -17.15 21.46 17.54
N LYS A 6 -17.38 21.70 18.84
CA LYS A 6 -16.68 20.99 19.92
C LYS A 6 -17.12 19.54 20.06
N LEU A 7 -18.39 19.25 19.77
CA LEU A 7 -18.94 17.90 19.85
C LEU A 7 -18.40 17.04 18.69
N GLU A 8 -18.32 17.63 17.50
CA GLU A 8 -17.79 17.00 16.29
C GLU A 8 -16.28 16.70 16.42
N ASP A 9 -15.49 17.65 16.94
CA ASP A 9 -14.06 17.48 17.18
C ASP A 9 -13.78 16.37 18.22
N LYS A 10 -14.54 16.35 19.33
CA LYS A 10 -14.45 15.29 20.34
C LYS A 10 -14.71 13.90 19.74
N ASN A 11 -15.74 13.78 18.90
CA ASN A 11 -16.08 12.51 18.26
C ASN A 11 -14.98 12.06 17.29
N ARG A 12 -14.34 12.98 16.56
CA ARG A 12 -13.23 12.67 15.65
C ARG A 12 -11.99 12.17 16.39
N VAL A 13 -11.61 12.82 17.50
CA VAL A 13 -10.45 12.40 18.33
C VAL A 13 -10.66 11.00 18.92
N VAL A 14 -11.88 10.70 19.38
CA VAL A 14 -12.24 9.38 19.89
C VAL A 14 -12.14 8.33 18.77
N SER A 15 -12.70 8.58 17.59
CA SER A 15 -12.62 7.66 16.45
C SER A 15 -11.18 7.40 16.01
N THR A 16 -10.32 8.42 15.99
CA THR A 16 -8.89 8.25 15.67
C THR A 16 -8.19 7.36 16.71
N SER A 17 -8.51 7.55 18.00
CA SER A 17 -7.95 6.74 19.09
C SER A 17 -8.38 5.27 19.00
N ILE A 18 -9.65 5.02 18.64
CA ILE A 18 -10.18 3.67 18.40
C ILE A 18 -9.47 3.04 17.18
N ALA A 19 -9.36 3.77 16.07
CA ALA A 19 -8.67 3.27 14.87
C ALA A 19 -7.21 2.88 15.15
N LEU A 20 -6.50 3.69 15.93
CA LEU A 20 -5.12 3.38 16.33
C LEU A 20 -5.07 2.15 17.24
N SER A 21 -5.98 2.05 18.21
CA SER A 21 -6.06 0.91 19.13
C SER A 21 -6.35 -0.40 18.39
N VAL A 22 -7.28 -0.38 17.43
CA VAL A 22 -7.60 -1.52 16.56
C VAL A 22 -6.37 -1.91 15.72
N SER A 23 -5.66 -0.92 15.16
CA SER A 23 -4.45 -1.17 14.37
C SER A 23 -3.36 -1.86 15.20
N PHE A 24 -3.10 -1.40 16.43
CA PHE A 24 -2.17 -2.05 17.35
C PHE A 24 -2.61 -3.47 17.73
N LEU A 25 -3.90 -3.68 17.96
CA LEU A 25 -4.44 -5.00 18.30
C LEU A 25 -4.24 -6.00 17.16
N ILE A 26 -4.50 -5.58 15.91
CA ILE A 26 -4.26 -6.39 14.71
C ILE A 26 -2.77 -6.74 14.60
N CYS A 27 -1.88 -5.75 14.74
CA CYS A 27 -0.44 -5.99 14.70
C CYS A 27 0.01 -6.97 15.79
N LYS A 28 -0.46 -6.79 17.03
CA LYS A 28 -0.14 -7.69 18.14
C LYS A 28 -0.65 -9.11 17.89
N ALA A 29 -1.86 -9.26 17.35
CA ALA A 29 -2.41 -10.56 17.01
C ALA A 29 -1.57 -11.24 15.92
N ALA A 30 -1.21 -10.52 14.86
CA ALA A 30 -0.37 -11.03 13.78
C ALA A 30 1.03 -11.44 14.27
N ILE A 31 1.68 -10.63 15.10
CA ILE A 31 2.99 -10.96 15.68
C ILE A 31 2.89 -12.22 16.56
N THR A 32 1.86 -12.29 17.42
CA THR A 32 1.64 -13.46 18.28
C THR A 32 1.45 -14.73 17.45
N LEU A 33 0.62 -14.65 16.41
CA LEU A 33 0.32 -15.75 15.51
C LEU A 33 1.57 -16.22 14.76
N THR A 34 2.30 -15.29 14.14
CA THR A 34 3.49 -15.61 13.34
C THR A 34 4.65 -16.14 14.19
N THR A 35 4.79 -15.64 15.42
CA THR A 35 5.75 -16.16 16.40
C THR A 35 5.39 -17.58 16.85
N LEU A 36 4.10 -17.86 17.08
CA LEU A 36 3.62 -19.20 17.44
C LEU A 36 3.96 -20.23 16.35
N PHE A 37 3.75 -19.87 15.07
CA PHE A 37 4.08 -20.75 13.94
C PHE A 37 5.57 -20.75 13.56
N LYS A 38 6.41 -19.90 14.17
CA LYS A 38 7.85 -19.77 13.91
C LYS A 38 8.21 -19.58 12.42
N ILE A 39 7.35 -18.93 11.66
CA ILE A 39 7.58 -18.67 10.23
C ILE A 39 8.21 -17.28 10.09
N GLN A 40 9.44 -17.22 9.59
CA GLN A 40 10.16 -15.97 9.37
C GLN A 40 9.61 -15.25 8.13
N GLY A 41 9.44 -13.93 8.22
CA GLY A 41 9.08 -13.07 7.08
C GLY A 41 7.59 -12.98 6.75
N VAL A 42 6.70 -13.67 7.48
CA VAL A 42 5.24 -13.63 7.21
C VAL A 42 4.45 -12.63 8.06
N MET A 43 5.12 -11.84 8.90
CA MET A 43 4.47 -10.88 9.81
C MET A 43 3.59 -9.87 9.07
N LEU A 44 4.14 -9.18 8.06
CA LEU A 44 3.39 -8.17 7.29
C LEU A 44 2.20 -8.80 6.53
N PRO A 45 2.36 -9.91 5.79
CA PRO A 45 1.21 -10.58 5.17
C PRO A 45 0.17 -11.05 6.18
N ALA A 46 0.57 -11.50 7.37
CA ALA A 46 -0.37 -11.91 8.41
C ALA A 46 -1.21 -10.72 8.91
N VAL A 47 -0.58 -9.56 9.11
CA VAL A 47 -1.30 -8.30 9.41
C VAL A 47 -2.32 -8.01 8.31
N THR A 48 -1.88 -8.02 7.04
CA THR A 48 -2.77 -7.77 5.89
C THR A 48 -3.94 -8.75 5.81
N ALA A 49 -3.69 -10.05 6.00
CA ALA A 49 -4.73 -11.08 5.98
C ALA A 49 -5.78 -10.84 7.09
N ILE A 50 -5.32 -10.61 8.32
CA ILE A 50 -6.21 -10.33 9.45
C ILE A 50 -7.02 -9.06 9.19
N THR A 51 -6.38 -7.99 8.69
CA THR A 51 -7.07 -6.75 8.33
C THR A 51 -8.16 -6.98 7.29
N ILE A 52 -7.87 -7.71 6.20
CA ILE A 52 -8.86 -7.99 5.14
C ILE A 52 -10.03 -8.79 5.72
N VAL A 53 -9.77 -9.84 6.50
CA VAL A 53 -10.83 -10.67 7.11
C VAL A 53 -11.72 -9.84 8.03
N LEU A 54 -11.13 -8.99 8.89
CA LEU A 54 -11.89 -8.13 9.79
C LEU A 54 -12.67 -7.04 9.05
N ALA A 55 -12.03 -6.36 8.09
CA ALA A 55 -12.69 -5.32 7.29
C ALA A 55 -13.84 -5.87 6.46
N THR A 56 -13.72 -7.10 5.97
CA THR A 56 -14.78 -7.77 5.20
C THR A 56 -15.92 -8.26 6.12
N SER A 57 -15.59 -8.75 7.31
CA SER A 57 -16.59 -9.30 8.25
C SER A 57 -17.38 -8.21 8.99
N PHE A 58 -16.78 -7.05 9.22
CA PHE A 58 -17.37 -5.94 9.98
C PHE A 58 -17.31 -4.61 9.19
N PRO A 59 -17.88 -4.53 7.98
CA PRO A 59 -17.70 -3.39 7.09
C PRO A 59 -18.22 -2.08 7.68
N ASP A 60 -19.37 -2.09 8.36
CA ASP A 60 -19.97 -0.88 8.94
C ASP A 60 -19.09 -0.23 10.01
N PHE A 61 -18.44 -1.07 10.84
CA PHE A 61 -17.51 -0.59 11.87
C PHE A 61 -16.27 0.06 11.23
N PHE A 62 -15.64 -0.61 10.26
CA PHE A 62 -14.44 -0.07 9.61
C PHE A 62 -14.76 1.15 8.74
N ASN A 63 -15.93 1.19 8.09
CA ASN A 63 -16.39 2.36 7.33
C ASN A 63 -16.60 3.59 8.23
N SER A 64 -17.12 3.39 9.44
CA SER A 64 -17.28 4.50 10.42
C SER A 64 -15.92 5.08 10.87
N LEU A 65 -14.88 4.24 10.96
CA LEU A 65 -13.54 4.66 11.36
C LEU A 65 -12.71 5.23 10.19
N ALA A 66 -13.05 4.88 8.95
CA ALA A 66 -12.25 5.19 7.76
C ALA A 66 -11.86 6.67 7.62
N PRO A 67 -12.74 7.68 7.82
CA PRO A 67 -12.36 9.09 7.66
C PRO A 67 -11.30 9.55 8.66
N SER A 68 -11.43 9.13 9.93
CA SER A 68 -10.45 9.42 10.99
C SER A 68 -9.14 8.65 10.74
N ALA A 69 -9.24 7.39 10.33
CA ALA A 69 -8.11 6.52 10.05
C ALA A 69 -7.30 7.00 8.83
N GLU A 70 -7.95 7.49 7.78
CA GLU A 70 -7.31 8.02 6.58
C GLU A 70 -6.43 9.24 6.90
N THR A 71 -6.96 10.18 7.69
CA THR A 71 -6.24 11.40 8.08
C THR A 71 -4.94 11.07 8.82
N ILE A 72 -5.00 10.20 9.84
CA ILE A 72 -3.80 9.81 10.61
C ILE A 72 -2.84 8.95 9.78
N SER A 73 -3.37 8.06 8.92
CA SER A 73 -2.56 7.20 8.05
C SER A 73 -1.75 8.02 7.05
N LEU A 74 -2.35 9.07 6.47
CA LEU A 74 -1.64 9.99 5.57
C LEU A 74 -0.48 10.69 6.27
N ILE A 75 -0.69 11.21 7.49
CA ILE A 75 0.37 11.86 8.28
C ILE A 75 1.51 10.89 8.58
N LEU A 76 1.19 9.68 9.07
CA LEU A 76 2.18 8.64 9.37
C LEU A 76 2.93 8.19 8.11
N MET A 77 2.24 8.09 6.96
CA MET A 77 2.87 7.76 5.68
C MET A 77 3.85 8.84 5.22
N GLN A 78 3.54 10.12 5.42
CA GLN A 78 4.49 11.19 5.10
C GLN A 78 5.75 11.12 5.96
N VAL A 79 5.61 10.86 7.27
CA VAL A 79 6.76 10.66 8.16
C VAL A 79 7.60 9.46 7.70
N PHE A 80 6.95 8.34 7.38
CA PHE A 80 7.61 7.14 6.86
C PHE A 80 8.39 7.41 5.57
N PHE A 81 7.77 8.04 4.56
CA PHE A 81 8.45 8.36 3.30
C PHE A 81 9.56 9.39 3.48
N THR A 82 9.40 10.35 4.39
CA THR A 82 10.44 11.31 4.72
C THR A 82 11.67 10.61 5.27
N ILE A 83 11.50 9.67 6.21
CA ILE A 83 12.61 8.92 6.80
C ILE A 83 13.26 7.99 5.77
N LEU A 84 12.47 7.27 4.96
CA LEU A 84 13.01 6.44 3.87
C LEU A 84 13.80 7.27 2.86
N GLY A 85 13.29 8.45 2.48
CA GLY A 85 13.97 9.36 1.58
C GLY A 85 15.28 9.90 2.17
N ALA A 86 15.26 10.31 3.45
CA ALA A 86 16.43 10.86 4.14
C ALA A 86 17.53 9.81 4.39
N THR A 87 17.15 8.55 4.61
CA THR A 87 18.10 7.44 4.79
C THR A 87 18.62 6.89 3.47
N GLY A 88 17.95 7.17 2.36
CA GLY A 88 18.40 6.80 1.02
C GLY A 88 19.59 7.63 0.54
N SER A 89 20.60 6.97 -0.04
CA SER A 89 21.76 7.64 -0.65
C SER A 89 21.88 7.27 -2.13
N VAL A 90 21.59 8.23 -3.01
CA VAL A 90 21.74 8.06 -4.46
C VAL A 90 23.19 7.74 -4.81
N TRP A 91 24.14 8.38 -4.13
CA TRP A 91 25.56 8.13 -4.34
C TRP A 91 25.95 6.69 -4.00
N ASN A 92 25.42 6.15 -2.90
CA ASN A 92 25.67 4.75 -2.53
C ASN A 92 25.05 3.77 -3.52
N VAL A 93 23.85 4.05 -4.04
CA VAL A 93 23.20 3.21 -5.04
C VAL A 93 24.05 3.13 -6.32
N ILE A 94 24.56 4.27 -6.80
CA ILE A 94 25.37 4.33 -8.02
C ILE A 94 26.71 3.60 -7.86
N ASN A 95 27.37 3.75 -6.71
CA ASN A 95 28.72 3.19 -6.52
C ASN A 95 28.72 1.74 -6.02
N THR A 96 27.72 1.35 -5.23
CA THR A 96 27.72 0.06 -4.52
C THR A 96 26.79 -0.96 -5.19
N ALA A 97 25.68 -0.52 -5.80
CA ALA A 97 24.69 -1.40 -6.39
C ALA A 97 24.18 -0.94 -7.78
N PRO A 98 25.06 -0.51 -8.71
CA PRO A 98 24.63 -0.02 -10.03
C PRO A 98 23.89 -1.08 -10.83
N SER A 99 24.26 -2.35 -10.68
CA SER A 99 23.61 -3.48 -11.35
C SER A 99 22.15 -3.66 -10.91
N ILE A 100 21.86 -3.52 -9.61
CA ILE A 100 20.50 -3.64 -9.07
C ILE A 100 19.64 -2.46 -9.55
N PHE A 101 20.21 -1.25 -9.52
CA PHE A 101 19.54 -0.06 -10.05
C PHE A 101 19.18 -0.21 -11.53
N LEU A 102 20.15 -0.64 -12.35
CA LEU A 102 19.93 -0.86 -13.78
C LEU A 102 18.90 -1.98 -14.02
N PHE A 103 18.96 -3.07 -13.26
CA PHE A 103 17.98 -4.14 -13.34
C PHE A 103 16.56 -3.63 -13.04
N ALA A 104 16.38 -2.86 -11.96
CA ALA A 104 15.09 -2.25 -11.63
C ALA A 104 14.61 -1.27 -12.71
N ALA A 105 15.52 -0.44 -13.25
CA ALA A 105 15.20 0.50 -14.33
C ALA A 105 14.72 -0.24 -15.59
N ILE A 106 15.43 -1.29 -16.01
CA ILE A 106 15.03 -2.14 -17.15
C ILE A 106 13.68 -2.79 -16.87
N GLN A 107 13.47 -3.35 -15.68
CA GLN A 107 12.19 -3.97 -15.32
C GLN A 107 11.02 -2.98 -15.45
N VAL A 108 11.17 -1.76 -14.92
CA VAL A 108 10.14 -0.72 -15.00
C VAL A 108 9.90 -0.29 -16.45
N MET A 109 10.97 -0.10 -17.24
CA MET A 109 10.86 0.28 -18.64
C MET A 109 10.16 -0.79 -19.48
N VAL A 110 10.53 -2.05 -19.30
CA VAL A 110 9.89 -3.18 -19.99
C VAL A 110 8.43 -3.32 -19.56
N HIS A 111 8.14 -3.24 -18.26
CA HIS A 111 6.76 -3.25 -17.76
C HIS A 111 5.91 -2.16 -18.41
N LEU A 112 6.42 -0.91 -18.44
CA LEU A 112 5.70 0.21 -19.03
C LEU A 112 5.52 0.01 -20.55
N ALA A 113 6.58 -0.38 -21.26
CA ALA A 113 6.53 -0.62 -22.70
C ALA A 113 5.51 -1.70 -23.07
N VAL A 114 5.55 -2.86 -22.40
CA VAL A 114 4.60 -3.96 -22.63
C VAL A 114 3.18 -3.52 -22.31
N THR A 115 2.97 -2.83 -21.18
CA THR A 115 1.66 -2.35 -20.76
C THR A 115 1.09 -1.37 -21.78
N LEU A 116 1.88 -0.40 -22.26
CA LEU A 116 1.47 0.56 -23.27
C LEU A 116 1.17 -0.08 -24.64
N VAL A 117 2.03 -1.00 -25.09
CA VAL A 117 1.86 -1.70 -26.38
C VAL A 117 0.60 -2.57 -26.36
N LEU A 118 0.42 -3.39 -25.33
CA LEU A 118 -0.76 -4.23 -25.18
C LEU A 118 -2.02 -3.39 -24.98
N GLY A 119 -1.99 -2.37 -24.13
CA GLY A 119 -3.14 -1.50 -23.93
C GLY A 119 -3.56 -0.78 -25.21
N LYS A 120 -2.61 -0.38 -26.06
CA LYS A 120 -2.90 0.17 -27.39
C LYS A 120 -3.53 -0.87 -28.32
N LEU A 121 -3.07 -2.13 -28.29
CA LEU A 121 -3.63 -3.22 -29.08
C LEU A 121 -5.09 -3.55 -28.67
N PHE A 122 -5.39 -3.47 -27.38
CA PHE A 122 -6.73 -3.70 -26.83
C PHE A 122 -7.60 -2.44 -26.75
N CYS A 123 -7.17 -1.31 -27.34
CA CYS A 123 -7.89 -0.04 -27.33
C CYS A 123 -8.28 0.45 -25.92
N ILE A 124 -7.41 0.23 -24.93
CA ILE A 124 -7.63 0.67 -23.53
C ILE A 124 -7.27 2.16 -23.40
N ASP A 125 -8.06 2.89 -22.61
CA ASP A 125 -7.81 4.31 -22.33
C ASP A 125 -6.44 4.53 -21.67
N MET A 126 -5.69 5.51 -22.17
CA MET A 126 -4.33 5.81 -21.72
C MET A 126 -4.26 6.24 -20.24
N LYS A 127 -5.28 6.95 -19.73
CA LYS A 127 -5.33 7.37 -18.33
C LYS A 127 -5.42 6.15 -17.42
N LEU A 128 -6.29 5.20 -17.78
CA LEU A 128 -6.47 3.95 -17.03
C LEU A 128 -5.18 3.11 -17.06
N LEU A 129 -4.54 3.05 -18.22
CA LEU A 129 -3.31 2.27 -18.43
C LEU A 129 -2.13 2.81 -17.61
N LEU A 130 -1.91 4.12 -17.63
CA LEU A 130 -0.88 4.79 -16.84
C LEU A 130 -1.16 4.66 -15.34
N LEU A 131 -2.43 4.80 -14.94
CA LEU A 131 -2.82 4.67 -13.54
C LEU A 131 -2.63 3.23 -13.04
N ALA A 132 -3.01 2.23 -13.84
CA ALA A 132 -2.81 0.81 -13.50
C ALA A 132 -1.31 0.46 -13.40
N SER A 133 -0.48 0.97 -14.32
CA SER A 133 0.98 0.77 -14.26
C SER A 133 1.57 1.41 -13.00
N ASN A 134 1.15 2.63 -12.66
CA ASN A 134 1.60 3.30 -11.44
C ASN A 134 1.11 2.59 -10.17
N ALA A 135 -0.13 2.11 -10.14
CA ALA A 135 -0.66 1.32 -9.02
C ALA A 135 0.12 -0.01 -8.82
N ASN A 136 0.60 -0.62 -9.91
CA ASN A 136 1.40 -1.84 -9.84
C ASN A 136 2.85 -1.58 -9.36
N ILE A 137 3.51 -0.53 -9.85
CA ILE A 137 4.91 -0.25 -9.50
C ILE A 137 5.02 0.55 -8.20
N GLY A 138 4.32 1.69 -8.13
CA GLY A 138 4.39 2.63 -7.03
C GLY A 138 3.36 2.40 -5.94
N GLY A 139 2.38 1.51 -6.15
CA GLY A 139 1.37 1.17 -5.15
C GLY A 139 0.19 2.15 -5.02
N PRO A 140 -0.69 1.93 -4.03
CA PRO A 140 -1.94 2.67 -3.86
C PRO A 140 -1.75 4.18 -3.64
N THR A 141 -0.73 4.56 -2.88
CA THR A 141 -0.47 5.94 -2.47
C THR A 141 -0.01 6.80 -3.65
N THR A 142 0.90 6.27 -4.48
CA THR A 142 1.38 6.99 -5.68
C THR A 142 0.32 7.03 -6.77
N ALA A 143 -0.51 5.98 -6.91
CA ALA A 143 -1.66 5.97 -7.82
C ALA A 143 -2.68 7.06 -7.45
N CYS A 144 -3.05 7.14 -6.16
CA CYS A 144 -3.89 8.21 -5.64
C CYS A 144 -3.31 9.60 -5.93
N ALA A 145 -2.01 9.79 -5.65
CA ALA A 145 -1.32 11.06 -5.90
C ALA A 145 -1.34 11.44 -7.40
N MET A 146 -1.08 10.49 -8.30
CA MET A 146 -1.12 10.72 -9.74
C MET A 146 -2.53 11.08 -10.22
N ALA A 147 -3.54 10.30 -9.83
CA ALA A 147 -4.92 10.57 -10.21
C ALA A 147 -5.37 11.95 -9.73
N THR A 148 -5.02 12.34 -8.51
CA THR A 148 -5.30 13.67 -7.95
C THR A 148 -4.57 14.77 -8.73
N ALA A 149 -3.26 14.63 -8.96
CA ALA A 149 -2.45 15.62 -9.67
C ALA A 149 -2.87 15.83 -11.14
N LYS A 150 -3.45 14.79 -11.76
CA LYS A 150 -3.95 14.85 -13.14
C LYS A 150 -5.44 15.20 -13.26
N GLY A 151 -6.12 15.44 -12.13
CA GLY A 151 -7.56 15.74 -12.11
C GLY A 151 -8.45 14.56 -12.48
N TRP A 152 -7.96 13.33 -12.35
CA TRP A 152 -8.70 12.08 -12.61
C TRP A 152 -9.40 11.60 -11.34
N THR A 153 -10.20 12.47 -10.73
CA THR A 153 -10.82 12.22 -9.41
C THR A 153 -11.69 10.95 -9.38
N SER A 154 -12.38 10.64 -10.48
CA SER A 154 -13.17 9.40 -10.62
C SER A 154 -12.33 8.11 -10.57
N LEU A 155 -11.03 8.21 -10.82
CA LEU A 155 -10.11 7.07 -10.85
C LEU A 155 -9.27 6.93 -9.56
N VAL A 156 -9.39 7.86 -8.60
CA VAL A 156 -8.64 7.80 -7.33
C VAL A 156 -8.95 6.51 -6.56
N VAL A 157 -10.24 6.28 -6.28
CA VAL A 157 -10.68 5.07 -5.54
C VAL A 157 -10.35 3.79 -6.32
N PRO A 158 -10.70 3.66 -7.63
CA PRO A 158 -10.28 2.50 -8.43
C PRO A 158 -8.78 2.24 -8.43
N GLY A 159 -7.94 3.29 -8.54
CA GLY A 159 -6.49 3.17 -8.54
C GLY A 159 -5.94 2.66 -7.19
N ILE A 160 -6.45 3.17 -6.07
CA ILE A 160 -6.11 2.70 -4.73
C ILE A 160 -6.46 1.23 -4.58
N LEU A 161 -7.71 0.85 -4.91
CA LEU A 161 -8.20 -0.52 -4.76
C LEU A 161 -7.40 -1.50 -5.62
N SER A 162 -7.11 -1.15 -6.88
CA SER A 162 -6.27 -1.96 -7.77
C SER A 162 -4.87 -2.17 -7.19
N GLY A 163 -4.24 -1.12 -6.64
CA GLY A 163 -2.93 -1.21 -6.02
C GLY A 163 -2.94 -2.10 -4.77
N VAL A 164 -3.95 -1.93 -3.89
CA VAL A 164 -4.05 -2.71 -2.64
C VAL A 164 -4.29 -4.18 -2.95
N PHE A 165 -5.15 -4.47 -3.93
CA PHE A 165 -5.42 -5.82 -4.38
C PHE A 165 -4.16 -6.49 -4.97
N GLY A 166 -3.44 -5.79 -5.85
CA GLY A 166 -2.20 -6.26 -6.43
C GLY A 166 -1.14 -6.58 -5.38
N VAL A 167 -0.88 -5.64 -4.46
CA VAL A 167 0.10 -5.83 -3.36
C VAL A 167 -0.31 -7.00 -2.47
N SER A 168 -1.60 -7.14 -2.16
CA SER A 168 -2.10 -8.24 -1.32
C SER A 168 -1.76 -9.59 -1.95
N ILE A 169 -2.06 -9.80 -3.23
CA ILE A 169 -1.78 -11.06 -3.92
C ILE A 169 -0.28 -11.28 -4.12
N ALA A 170 0.42 -10.29 -4.67
CA ALA A 170 1.83 -10.39 -5.01
C ALA A 170 2.71 -10.72 -3.78
N THR A 171 2.34 -10.19 -2.61
CA THR A 171 3.07 -10.45 -1.37
C THR A 171 3.03 -11.93 -0.98
N PHE A 172 1.85 -12.57 -1.01
CA PHE A 172 1.74 -14.00 -0.67
C PHE A 172 2.42 -14.88 -1.70
N LEU A 173 2.26 -14.57 -2.99
CA LEU A 173 2.92 -15.32 -4.07
C LEU A 173 4.45 -15.18 -3.99
N GLY A 174 4.96 -13.99 -3.71
CA GLY A 174 6.39 -13.72 -3.55
C GLY A 174 7.00 -14.52 -2.40
N ILE A 175 6.33 -14.57 -1.25
CA ILE A 175 6.78 -15.39 -0.11
C ILE A 175 6.70 -16.87 -0.44
N GLY A 176 5.61 -17.33 -1.05
CA GLY A 176 5.47 -18.72 -1.49
C GLY A 176 6.59 -19.15 -2.44
N CYS A 177 6.90 -18.31 -3.43
CA CYS A 177 8.01 -18.51 -4.34
C CYS A 177 9.36 -18.52 -3.60
N GLY A 178 9.59 -17.58 -2.68
CA GLY A 178 10.84 -17.53 -1.90
C GLY A 178 11.04 -18.77 -1.02
N VAL A 179 10.00 -19.25 -0.35
CA VAL A 179 10.06 -20.44 0.51
C VAL A 179 10.21 -21.72 -0.32
N PHE A 180 9.55 -21.81 -1.47
CA PHE A 180 9.54 -23.04 -2.27
C PHE A 180 10.74 -23.15 -3.22
N VAL A 181 11.11 -22.05 -3.89
CA VAL A 181 12.13 -22.02 -4.94
C VAL A 181 13.47 -21.57 -4.37
N LEU A 182 13.55 -20.37 -3.79
CA LEU A 182 14.83 -19.79 -3.36
C LEU A 182 15.46 -20.54 -2.19
N LYS A 183 14.65 -21.08 -1.26
CA LYS A 183 15.19 -21.88 -0.15
C LYS A 183 15.74 -23.25 -0.57
N ARG A 184 15.43 -23.71 -1.79
CA ARG A 184 15.88 -25.00 -2.34
C ARG A 184 17.04 -24.86 -3.34
N LEU A 185 17.39 -23.64 -3.72
CA LEU A 185 18.59 -23.30 -4.49
C LEU A 185 19.75 -23.02 -3.53
#